data_AF-A0A843BEL9-F1
#
_entry.id   AF-A0A843BEL9-F1
#
_cell.length_a   1.000
_cell.length_b   1.000
_cell.length_c   1.000
_cell.angle_alpha   90.00
_cell.angle_beta   90.00
_cell.angle_gamma   90.00
#
_symmetry.space_group_name_H-M   'P 1'
#
loop_
_entity.id
_entity.type
_entity.pdbx_description
1 polymer ?
#
loop_
_entity_poly.entity_id
_entity_poly.type
_entity_poly.pdbx_seq_one_letter_code
_entity_poly.pdbx_strand_id
1 'polypeptide(L)'
;MSASRQPDAKWMRAMPLWAVRTVLLGLLWLAALAGFSHFLTRLPPWGWLFAVLLLALLPAWGLWLAFMLRKKLLHFQFSPQGRIARWFSGGWWPACKALVLALLLCTATLWQSWFLAFWEWALLACAPLLYVAWAGWAQRKLALEFSSSAFAWAWSQRMAQWLLLGILGSAWLYGMARQQDFGRVLSTGTEPAVLNVALSQIHAAPSGLVRWGLDALLAVQIAGGALADLPQTPALRWLLLALLGPVGVLLCMGSAMQGASGSAAILRQARPPQAAGSAVHSAPLLALVAVLVLGILVQTTASVDGLARQHESPLALKPLIECERIGQQLYTLGTLEATCKQALEILGQAQVAKALCQSIPAINQQLDAAVERYLDWYFSLGAEWGRIFSLLTGDVSQFLQSKLTETLGATPGLEGWMRNLQQQAQTSGAVLSQGQQQIQETLARHHLALDANQCRVRADVPQLPALDLLGNARQRLTASAVAGTGAGAFAAVVAGKAMAKTSMKAASKVLAKAAAKQGLGKAGAAVAGAAVGSVVPGIGTAAGAVAGAVAGALLGVGIDWAALYAEELLTRDAMREDLCTALKEQLQAVSQVMGCP
;
A
#
# COMPACT_ATOMS: atom_id res chain seq x y z
N MET A 1 26.23 -23.71 79.79
CA MET A 1 26.93 -24.57 78.82
C MET A 1 27.10 -23.84 77.50
N SER A 2 28.15 -23.03 77.39
CA SER A 2 28.56 -22.35 76.17
C SER A 2 29.54 -23.24 75.40
N ALA A 3 29.01 -24.09 74.52
CA ALA A 3 29.85 -24.75 73.52
C ALA A 3 30.17 -23.73 72.43
N SER A 4 31.44 -23.33 72.33
CA SER A 4 31.99 -22.54 71.25
C SER A 4 31.68 -23.23 69.92
N ARG A 5 30.69 -22.72 69.17
CA ARG A 5 30.47 -23.07 67.76
C ARG A 5 31.61 -22.49 66.94
N GLN A 6 32.74 -23.19 66.90
CA GLN A 6 33.69 -22.99 65.82
C GLN A 6 32.98 -23.38 64.51
N PRO A 7 32.92 -22.49 63.50
CA PRO A 7 32.43 -22.87 62.18
C PRO A 7 33.37 -23.97 61.65
N ASP A 8 32.83 -25.18 61.53
CA ASP A 8 33.47 -26.38 60.99
C ASP A 8 34.51 -26.04 59.90
N ALA A 9 35.80 -26.18 60.21
CA ALA A 9 36.92 -25.94 59.29
C ALA A 9 36.85 -26.77 57.99
N LYS A 10 35.98 -27.81 57.96
CA LYS A 10 35.61 -28.57 56.77
C LYS A 10 34.92 -27.72 55.69
N TRP A 11 34.14 -26.70 56.03
CA TRP A 11 33.44 -25.88 55.04
C TRP A 11 34.35 -24.93 54.27
N MET A 12 35.41 -24.42 54.91
CA MET A 12 36.36 -23.52 54.24
C MET A 12 37.19 -24.26 53.17
N ARG A 13 37.52 -25.55 53.37
CA ARG A 13 38.23 -26.36 52.36
C ARG A 13 37.34 -26.90 51.23
N ALA A 14 36.03 -27.07 51.48
CA ALA A 14 35.09 -27.58 50.47
C ALA A 14 34.53 -26.49 49.53
N MET A 15 34.77 -25.22 49.86
CA MET A 15 34.28 -24.06 49.13
C MET A 15 34.72 -23.96 47.65
N PRO A 16 36.00 -24.21 47.29
CA PRO A 16 36.42 -24.15 45.88
C PRO A 16 35.76 -25.24 45.03
N LEU A 17 35.58 -26.45 45.57
CA LEU A 17 34.97 -27.57 44.83
C LEU A 17 33.48 -27.34 44.54
N TRP A 18 32.73 -26.80 45.51
CA TRP A 18 31.32 -26.44 45.29
C TRP A 18 31.16 -25.35 44.23
N ALA A 19 31.99 -24.31 44.29
CA ALA A 19 31.97 -23.20 43.35
C ALA A 19 32.25 -23.70 41.92
N VAL A 20 33.34 -24.46 41.74
CA VAL A 20 33.71 -25.04 40.43
C VAL A 20 32.61 -25.92 39.87
N ARG A 21 32.06 -26.84 40.68
CA ARG A 21 30.97 -27.73 40.24
C ARG A 21 29.74 -26.95 39.78
N THR A 22 29.36 -25.91 40.52
CA THR A 22 28.18 -25.10 40.21
C THR A 22 28.38 -24.30 38.93
N VAL A 23 29.57 -23.72 38.71
CA VAL A 23 29.91 -23.02 37.46
C VAL A 23 29.89 -23.98 36.28
N LEU A 24 30.54 -25.14 36.39
CA LEU A 24 30.61 -26.13 35.31
C LEU A 24 29.22 -26.65 34.91
N LEU A 25 28.38 -26.99 35.89
CA LEU A 25 27.01 -27.43 35.61
C LEU A 25 26.16 -26.31 35.00
N GLY A 26 26.34 -25.07 35.45
CA GLY A 26 25.67 -23.91 34.84
C GLY A 26 26.07 -23.67 33.39
N LEU A 27 27.37 -23.76 33.08
CA LEU A 27 27.89 -23.64 31.72
C LEU A 27 27.45 -24.81 30.84
N LEU A 28 27.43 -26.03 31.37
CA LEU A 28 26.92 -27.20 30.64
C LEU A 28 25.43 -27.06 30.33
N TRP A 29 24.64 -26.54 31.28
CA TRP A 29 23.22 -26.26 31.05
C TRP A 29 23.02 -25.19 29.97
N LEU A 30 23.82 -24.12 29.98
CA LEU A 30 23.81 -23.10 28.92
C LEU A 30 24.21 -23.66 27.55
N ALA A 31 25.23 -24.52 27.50
CA ALA A 31 25.66 -25.18 26.27
C ALA A 31 24.57 -26.09 25.70
N ALA A 32 23.89 -26.84 26.59
CA ALA A 32 22.74 -27.65 26.19
C ALA A 32 21.59 -26.78 25.66
N LEU A 33 21.28 -25.66 26.33
CA LEU A 33 20.26 -24.71 25.86
C LEU A 33 20.62 -24.16 24.48
N ALA A 34 21.87 -23.73 24.27
CA ALA A 34 22.34 -23.22 22.98
C ALA A 34 22.25 -24.29 21.87
N GLY A 35 22.63 -25.53 22.18
CA GLY A 35 22.53 -26.65 21.25
C GLY A 35 21.08 -26.94 20.86
N PHE A 36 20.18 -27.12 21.83
CA PHE A 36 18.76 -27.38 21.53
C PHE A 36 18.08 -26.21 20.84
N SER A 37 18.44 -24.98 21.20
CA SER A 37 17.96 -23.77 20.54
C SER A 37 18.31 -23.75 19.05
N HIS A 38 19.56 -24.08 18.71
CA HIS A 38 20.02 -24.09 17.32
C HIS A 38 19.27 -25.12 16.46
N PHE A 39 18.91 -26.26 17.03
CA PHE A 39 18.15 -27.31 16.35
C PHE A 39 16.63 -27.19 16.50
N LEU A 40 16.13 -26.17 17.20
CA LEU A 40 14.74 -26.09 17.66
C LEU A 40 13.71 -26.25 16.52
N THR A 41 13.92 -25.57 15.39
CA THR A 41 13.04 -25.66 14.21
C THR A 41 13.13 -27.00 13.47
N ARG A 42 14.11 -27.85 13.81
CA ARG A 42 14.28 -29.19 13.23
C ARG A 42 13.84 -30.31 14.17
N LEU A 43 13.55 -29.99 15.43
CA LEU A 43 13.18 -30.99 16.43
C LEU A 43 11.74 -31.48 16.22
N PRO A 44 11.51 -32.80 16.08
CA PRO A 44 10.17 -33.36 16.15
C PRO A 44 9.60 -33.16 17.58
N PRO A 45 8.28 -33.33 17.79
CA PRO A 45 7.64 -33.03 19.08
C PRO A 45 8.24 -33.79 20.25
N TRP A 46 8.60 -35.06 20.05
CA TRP A 46 9.27 -35.87 21.08
C TRP A 46 10.68 -35.36 21.38
N GLY A 47 11.40 -34.86 20.36
CA GLY A 47 12.73 -34.28 20.52
C GLY A 47 12.67 -32.96 21.30
N TRP A 48 11.66 -32.15 21.03
CA TRP A 48 11.39 -30.94 21.81
C TRP A 48 11.03 -31.27 23.27
N LEU A 49 10.12 -32.23 23.50
CA LEU A 49 9.77 -32.66 24.86
C LEU A 49 11.00 -33.18 25.61
N PHE A 50 11.83 -33.99 24.96
CA PHE A 50 13.08 -34.48 25.54
C PHE A 50 14.03 -33.34 25.92
N ALA A 51 14.21 -32.35 25.03
CA ALA A 51 15.03 -31.17 25.33
C ALA A 51 14.51 -30.40 26.56
N VAL A 52 13.20 -30.16 26.64
CA VAL A 52 12.57 -29.48 27.78
C VAL A 52 12.75 -30.28 29.07
N LEU A 53 12.52 -31.60 29.04
CA LEU A 53 12.70 -32.47 30.21
C LEU A 53 14.14 -32.49 30.71
N LEU A 54 15.11 -32.58 29.79
CA LEU A 54 16.52 -32.58 30.12
C LEU A 54 16.96 -31.25 30.75
N LEU A 55 16.55 -30.12 30.14
CA LEU A 55 16.82 -28.78 30.68
C LEU A 55 16.12 -28.54 32.02
N ALA A 56 14.96 -29.17 32.27
CA ALA A 56 14.19 -28.98 33.49
C ALA A 56 14.77 -29.68 34.72
N LEU A 57 15.70 -30.64 34.58
CA LEU A 57 16.23 -31.42 35.70
C LEU A 57 16.86 -30.56 36.81
N LEU A 58 17.77 -29.65 36.44
CA LEU A 58 18.43 -28.75 37.38
C LEU A 58 17.48 -27.72 38.02
N PRO A 59 16.67 -26.94 37.26
CA PRO A 59 15.75 -25.98 37.87
C PRO A 59 14.65 -26.65 38.70
N ALA A 60 14.12 -27.81 38.28
CA ALA A 60 13.14 -28.56 39.07
C ALA A 60 13.74 -29.00 40.42
N TRP A 61 14.99 -29.49 40.40
CA TRP A 61 15.71 -29.86 41.62
C TRP A 61 15.90 -28.66 42.57
N GLY A 62 16.37 -27.52 42.05
CA GLY A 62 16.59 -26.30 42.83
C GLY A 62 15.30 -25.76 43.45
N LEU A 63 14.25 -25.63 42.64
CA LEU A 63 12.93 -25.15 43.07
C LEU A 63 12.30 -26.09 44.11
N TRP A 64 12.43 -27.40 43.92
CA TRP A 64 11.92 -28.38 44.88
C TRP A 64 12.58 -28.24 46.25
N LEU A 65 13.91 -28.10 46.30
CA LEU A 65 14.64 -27.86 47.55
C LEU A 65 14.18 -26.57 48.23
N ALA A 66 14.02 -25.47 47.48
CA ALA A 66 13.51 -24.22 48.03
C ALA A 66 12.09 -24.36 48.60
N PHE A 67 11.18 -25.00 47.87
CA PHE A 67 9.82 -25.21 48.34
C PHE A 67 9.77 -26.13 49.56
N MET A 68 10.61 -27.18 49.62
CA MET A 68 10.71 -28.05 50.79
C MET A 68 11.21 -27.29 52.02
N LEU A 69 12.19 -26.40 51.88
CA LEU A 69 12.69 -25.59 52.98
C LEU A 69 11.65 -24.54 53.45
N ARG A 70 10.95 -23.89 52.51
CA ARG A 70 9.84 -22.99 52.84
C ARG A 70 8.72 -23.74 53.56
N LYS A 71 8.39 -24.94 53.10
CA LYS A 71 7.41 -25.82 53.72
C LYS A 71 7.81 -26.20 55.15
N LYS A 72 9.09 -26.51 55.36
CA LYS A 72 9.64 -26.83 56.69
C LYS A 72 9.51 -25.65 57.66
N LEU A 73 9.75 -24.42 57.19
CA LEU A 73 9.56 -23.21 58.00
C LEU A 73 8.10 -23.02 58.40
N LEU A 74 7.16 -23.23 57.47
CA LEU A 74 5.72 -23.18 57.77
C LEU A 74 5.31 -24.31 58.72
N HIS A 75 5.88 -25.51 58.59
CA HIS A 75 5.56 -26.64 59.45
C HIS A 75 5.91 -26.37 60.93
N PHE A 76 7.00 -25.63 61.20
CA PHE A 76 7.35 -25.25 62.58
C PHE A 76 6.35 -24.28 63.24
N GLN A 77 5.45 -23.65 62.48
CA GLN A 77 4.41 -22.77 63.02
C GLN A 77 3.16 -23.52 63.49
N PHE A 78 3.02 -24.81 63.12
CA PHE A 78 1.85 -25.62 63.44
C PHE A 78 2.16 -26.69 64.47
N SER A 79 1.18 -27.02 65.32
CA SER A 79 1.30 -28.13 66.27
C SER A 79 1.60 -29.45 65.53
N PRO A 80 2.56 -30.25 66.01
CA PRO A 80 2.99 -31.50 65.36
C PRO A 80 1.88 -32.55 65.24
N GLN A 81 0.80 -32.44 66.04
CA GLN A 81 -0.34 -33.35 66.00
C GLN A 81 -1.49 -32.85 65.10
N GLY A 82 -1.44 -31.60 64.62
CA GLY A 82 -2.50 -30.99 63.83
C GLY A 82 -2.68 -31.65 62.46
N ARG A 83 -3.93 -31.76 61.99
CA ARG A 83 -4.27 -32.25 60.63
C ARG A 83 -3.54 -31.47 59.54
N ILE A 84 -3.40 -30.15 59.73
CA ILE A 84 -2.67 -29.23 58.85
C ILE A 84 -1.19 -29.62 58.78
N ALA A 85 -0.54 -29.90 59.92
CA ALA A 85 0.86 -30.32 59.96
C ALA A 85 1.11 -31.64 59.21
N ARG A 86 0.17 -32.60 59.25
CA ARG A 86 0.23 -33.85 58.46
C ARG A 86 0.05 -33.60 56.95
N TRP A 87 -0.85 -32.71 56.56
CA TRP A 87 -0.97 -32.32 55.14
C TRP A 87 0.31 -31.62 54.64
N PHE A 88 0.93 -30.81 55.51
CA PHE A 88 2.21 -30.18 55.25
C PHE A 88 3.43 -31.12 55.42
N SER A 89 3.29 -32.40 55.75
CA SER A 89 4.43 -33.33 55.86
C SER A 89 4.79 -34.04 54.53
N GLY A 90 3.88 -34.12 53.56
CA GLY A 90 4.11 -34.83 52.28
C GLY A 90 4.95 -34.07 51.23
N GLY A 91 5.98 -34.68 50.65
CA GLY A 91 6.88 -34.03 49.68
C GLY A 91 6.33 -33.84 48.26
N TRP A 92 5.18 -34.43 47.93
CA TRP A 92 4.67 -34.52 46.55
C TRP A 92 4.23 -33.18 45.95
N TRP A 93 3.58 -32.33 46.75
CA TRP A 93 3.01 -31.07 46.28
C TRP A 93 4.09 -30.03 45.91
N PRO A 94 5.14 -29.83 46.74
CA PRO A 94 6.32 -29.08 46.32
C PRO A 94 6.98 -29.62 45.05
N ALA A 95 7.02 -30.95 44.87
CA ALA A 95 7.63 -31.57 43.69
C ALA A 95 6.82 -31.30 42.42
N CYS A 96 5.50 -31.47 42.45
CA CYS A 96 4.63 -31.11 41.33
C CYS A 96 4.74 -29.63 40.98
N LYS A 97 4.73 -28.74 41.97
CA LYS A 97 4.90 -27.29 41.75
C LYS A 97 6.25 -26.95 41.13
N ALA A 98 7.33 -27.56 41.62
CA ALA A 98 8.67 -27.35 41.09
C ALA A 98 8.80 -27.85 39.66
N LEU A 99 8.25 -29.03 39.36
CA LEU A 99 8.27 -29.61 38.03
C LEU A 99 7.48 -28.76 37.03
N VAL A 100 6.23 -28.38 37.35
CA VAL A 100 5.40 -27.55 36.46
C VAL A 100 6.09 -26.21 36.20
N LEU A 101 6.58 -25.54 37.24
CA LEU A 101 7.27 -24.25 37.08
C LEU A 101 8.56 -24.39 36.27
N ALA A 102 9.34 -25.46 36.49
CA ALA A 102 10.56 -25.73 35.73
C ALA A 102 10.26 -26.02 34.25
N LEU A 103 9.23 -26.80 33.94
CA LEU A 103 8.80 -27.09 32.57
C LEU A 103 8.34 -25.81 31.86
N LEU A 104 7.55 -24.96 32.52
CA LEU A 104 7.11 -23.68 31.97
C LEU A 104 8.29 -22.74 31.70
N LEU A 105 9.19 -22.60 32.68
CA LEU A 105 10.39 -21.79 32.52
C LEU A 105 11.26 -22.33 31.38
N CYS A 106 11.58 -23.63 31.38
CA CYS A 106 12.45 -24.24 30.35
C CYS A 106 11.85 -24.12 28.94
N THR A 107 10.53 -24.31 28.81
CA THR A 107 9.80 -24.12 27.55
C THR A 107 9.94 -22.69 27.04
N ALA A 108 9.61 -21.71 27.89
CA ALA A 108 9.73 -20.29 27.54
C ALA A 108 11.18 -19.91 27.20
N THR A 109 12.16 -20.40 27.98
CA THR A 109 13.57 -20.13 27.71
C THR A 109 14.06 -20.76 26.41
N LEU A 110 13.61 -21.96 26.09
CA LEU A 110 14.04 -22.65 24.88
C LEU A 110 13.55 -21.89 23.65
N TRP A 111 12.28 -21.49 23.63
CA TRP A 111 11.77 -20.64 22.56
C TRP A 111 12.47 -19.27 22.50
N GLN A 112 12.64 -18.60 23.66
CA GLN A 112 13.31 -17.29 23.70
C GLN A 112 14.77 -17.37 23.25
N SER A 113 15.45 -18.49 23.52
CA SER A 113 16.86 -18.68 23.19
C SER A 113 17.15 -18.75 21.70
N TRP A 114 16.16 -19.03 20.85
CA TRP A 114 16.32 -19.04 19.39
C TRP A 114 16.55 -17.63 18.83
N PHE A 115 16.02 -16.61 19.52
CA PHE A 115 16.15 -15.21 19.11
C PHE A 115 17.30 -14.47 19.80
N LEU A 116 18.07 -15.15 20.66
CA LEU A 116 19.13 -14.49 21.41
C LEU A 116 20.30 -14.12 20.50
N ALA A 117 20.73 -12.87 20.56
CA ALA A 117 21.91 -12.37 19.87
C ALA A 117 23.21 -12.89 20.52
N PHE A 118 24.31 -12.86 19.78
CA PHE A 118 25.61 -13.35 20.26
C PHE A 118 26.08 -12.65 21.56
N TRP A 119 25.85 -11.35 21.69
CA TRP A 119 26.22 -10.62 22.91
C TRP A 119 25.35 -11.00 24.12
N GLU A 120 24.09 -11.39 23.90
CA GLU A 120 23.20 -11.86 24.96
C GLU A 120 23.68 -13.22 25.46
N TRP A 121 24.14 -14.09 24.56
CA TRP A 121 24.82 -15.33 24.93
C TRP A 121 26.12 -15.08 25.72
N ALA A 122 26.93 -14.09 25.33
CA ALA A 122 28.11 -13.70 26.09
C ALA A 122 27.75 -13.20 27.50
N LEU A 123 26.67 -12.42 27.62
CA LEU A 123 26.15 -11.93 28.88
C LEU A 123 25.63 -13.08 29.77
N LEU A 124 24.94 -14.07 29.18
CA LEU A 124 24.52 -15.28 29.88
C LEU A 124 25.70 -16.17 30.30
N ALA A 125 26.78 -16.24 29.51
CA ALA A 125 27.98 -17.00 29.86
C ALA A 125 28.68 -16.45 31.11
N CYS A 126 28.53 -15.17 31.42
CA CYS A 126 29.01 -14.55 32.66
C CYS A 126 28.13 -14.88 33.89
N ALA A 127 26.88 -15.31 33.67
CA ALA A 127 25.90 -15.54 34.74
C ALA A 127 26.35 -16.56 35.82
N PRO A 128 26.92 -17.73 35.47
CA PRO A 128 27.35 -18.70 36.47
C PRO A 128 28.40 -18.16 37.44
N LEU A 129 29.36 -17.37 36.92
CA LEU A 129 30.45 -16.79 37.71
C LEU A 129 29.92 -15.76 38.69
N LEU A 130 29.10 -14.82 38.20
CA LEU A 130 28.45 -13.80 39.02
C LEU A 130 27.58 -14.45 40.11
N TYR A 131 26.78 -15.45 39.73
CA TYR A 131 25.91 -16.16 40.66
C TYR A 131 26.70 -16.82 41.79
N VAL A 132 27.77 -17.55 41.48
CA VAL A 132 28.57 -18.26 42.49
C VAL A 132 29.33 -17.30 43.39
N ALA A 133 29.89 -16.22 42.84
CA ALA A 133 30.55 -15.18 43.63
C ALA A 133 29.58 -14.60 44.67
N TRP A 134 28.36 -14.27 44.25
CA TRP A 134 27.37 -13.66 45.13
C TRP A 134 26.72 -14.63 46.10
N ALA A 135 26.36 -15.82 45.63
CA ALA A 135 25.85 -16.89 46.49
C ALA A 135 26.89 -17.25 47.56
N GLY A 136 28.17 -17.35 47.20
CA GLY A 136 29.27 -17.61 48.13
C GLY A 136 29.45 -16.48 49.16
N TRP A 137 29.42 -15.23 48.72
CA TRP A 137 29.48 -14.06 49.61
C TRP A 137 28.29 -14.01 50.58
N ALA A 138 27.06 -14.11 50.05
CA ALA A 138 25.83 -14.09 50.85
C ALA A 138 25.77 -15.26 51.82
N GLN A 139 26.20 -16.46 51.39
CA GLN A 139 26.26 -17.63 52.26
C GLN A 139 27.18 -17.40 53.46
N ARG A 140 28.35 -16.80 53.27
CA ARG A 140 29.30 -16.51 54.37
C ARG A 140 28.71 -15.56 55.40
N LYS A 141 27.97 -14.54 54.94
CA LYS A 141 27.34 -13.56 55.83
C LYS A 141 26.12 -14.15 56.54
N LEU A 142 25.21 -14.78 55.81
CA LEU A 142 23.97 -15.33 56.34
C LEU A 142 24.19 -16.57 57.22
N ALA A 143 25.28 -17.31 57.04
CA ALA A 143 25.62 -18.44 57.91
C ALA A 143 25.90 -18.02 59.36
N LEU A 144 26.25 -16.74 59.59
CA LEU A 144 26.42 -16.20 60.95
C LEU A 144 25.08 -15.89 61.63
N GLU A 145 24.06 -15.54 60.84
CA GLU A 145 22.75 -15.10 61.32
C GLU A 145 21.75 -16.25 61.49
N PHE A 146 21.79 -17.25 60.61
CA PHE A 146 20.84 -18.37 60.63
C PHE A 146 21.33 -19.55 61.48
N SER A 147 20.42 -20.11 62.28
CA SER A 147 20.67 -21.30 63.09
C SER A 147 20.89 -22.59 62.29
N SER A 148 20.49 -22.61 61.00
CA SER A 148 20.60 -23.76 60.11
C SER A 148 21.18 -23.35 58.76
N SER A 149 22.16 -24.12 58.30
CA SER A 149 22.87 -23.88 57.04
C SER A 149 21.98 -24.03 55.81
N ALA A 150 20.90 -24.83 55.86
CA ALA A 150 19.93 -24.92 54.78
C ALA A 150 19.10 -23.64 54.59
N PHE A 151 18.75 -22.93 55.68
CA PHE A 151 18.03 -21.66 55.56
C PHE A 151 18.93 -20.53 55.07
N ALA A 152 20.18 -20.49 55.55
CA ALA A 152 21.21 -19.61 54.99
C ALA A 152 21.40 -19.86 53.49
N TRP A 153 21.43 -21.13 53.07
CA TRP A 153 21.50 -21.51 51.67
C TRP A 153 20.29 -21.04 50.87
N ALA A 154 19.06 -21.31 51.31
CA ALA A 154 17.87 -20.91 50.56
C ALA A 154 17.80 -19.38 50.35
N TRP A 155 18.16 -18.60 51.38
CA TRP A 155 18.21 -17.15 51.28
C TRP A 155 19.37 -16.67 50.39
N SER A 156 20.56 -17.27 50.49
CA SER A 156 21.69 -16.89 49.63
C SER A 156 21.40 -17.15 48.16
N GLN A 157 20.76 -18.28 47.83
CA GLN A 157 20.36 -18.59 46.45
C GLN A 157 19.31 -17.61 45.93
N ARG A 158 18.32 -17.25 46.76
CA ARG A 158 17.28 -16.28 46.40
C ARG A 158 17.89 -14.90 46.14
N MET A 159 18.78 -14.43 47.03
CA MET A 159 19.49 -13.16 46.83
C MET A 159 20.34 -13.17 45.57
N ALA A 160 21.09 -14.25 45.33
CA ALA A 160 21.90 -14.40 44.13
C ALA A 160 21.05 -14.38 42.85
N GLN A 161 19.88 -15.04 42.83
CA GLN A 161 18.97 -15.03 41.70
C GLN A 161 18.39 -13.63 41.41
N TRP A 162 17.91 -12.92 42.43
CA TRP A 162 17.36 -11.57 42.25
C TRP A 162 18.43 -10.58 41.81
N LEU A 163 19.64 -10.71 42.35
CA LEU A 163 20.73 -9.84 41.96
C LEU A 163 21.24 -10.16 40.56
N LEU A 164 21.30 -11.44 40.17
CA LEU A 164 21.59 -11.84 38.79
C LEU A 164 20.59 -11.19 37.83
N LEU A 165 19.29 -11.27 38.13
CA LEU A 165 18.23 -10.65 37.36
C LEU A 165 18.36 -9.12 37.32
N GLY A 166 18.69 -8.49 38.45
CA GLY A 166 18.91 -7.05 38.54
C GLY A 166 20.10 -6.59 37.70
N ILE A 167 21.28 -7.20 37.87
CA ILE A 167 22.51 -6.78 37.18
C ILE A 167 22.44 -7.11 35.69
N LEU A 168 22.18 -8.37 35.34
CA LEU A 168 22.17 -8.80 33.95
C LEU A 168 20.96 -8.25 33.19
N GLY A 169 19.80 -8.17 33.84
CA GLY A 169 18.61 -7.55 33.25
C GLY A 169 18.81 -6.05 33.01
N SER A 170 19.44 -5.33 33.94
CA SER A 170 19.76 -3.91 33.74
C SER A 170 20.81 -3.70 32.65
N ALA A 171 21.84 -4.55 32.60
CA ALA A 171 22.85 -4.50 31.54
C ALA A 171 22.24 -4.77 30.15
N TRP A 172 21.33 -5.75 30.07
CA TRP A 172 20.57 -6.04 28.85
C TRP A 172 19.69 -4.87 28.44
N LEU A 173 18.91 -4.30 29.38
CA LEU A 173 18.06 -3.14 29.12
C LEU A 173 18.88 -1.92 28.68
N TYR A 174 20.04 -1.69 29.32
CA TYR A 174 20.97 -0.62 28.94
C TYR A 174 21.52 -0.82 27.52
N GLY A 175 21.86 -2.05 27.15
CA GLY A 175 22.25 -2.39 25.78
C GLY A 175 21.15 -2.04 24.78
N MET A 176 19.92 -2.55 25.01
CA MET A 176 18.77 -2.31 24.13
C MET A 176 18.32 -0.84 24.07
N ALA A 177 18.46 -0.10 25.16
CA ALA A 177 18.13 1.32 25.18
C ALA A 177 19.11 2.16 24.35
N ARG A 178 20.39 1.76 24.32
CA ARG A 178 21.46 2.52 23.66
C ARG A 178 21.56 2.24 22.16
N GLN A 179 21.33 1.01 21.72
CA GLN A 179 21.29 0.66 20.29
C GLN A 179 20.20 -0.39 20.06
N GLN A 180 19.24 -0.08 19.18
CA GLN A 180 18.10 -0.96 18.89
C GLN A 180 18.50 -2.20 18.05
N ASP A 181 19.67 -2.17 17.38
CA ASP A 181 20.09 -3.16 16.38
C ASP A 181 21.36 -3.95 16.73
N PHE A 182 21.57 -4.35 18.00
CA PHE A 182 22.73 -5.20 18.36
C PHE A 182 22.61 -6.65 17.82
N GLY A 183 22.61 -6.81 16.49
CA GLY A 183 22.73 -8.11 15.82
C GLY A 183 21.64 -9.11 16.14
N ARG A 184 20.47 -8.66 16.62
CA ARG A 184 19.28 -9.51 16.67
C ARG A 184 18.87 -9.82 15.24
N VAL A 185 18.68 -11.10 14.95
CA VAL A 185 18.41 -11.61 13.59
C VAL A 185 17.12 -11.03 12.99
N LEU A 186 16.21 -10.54 13.84
CA LEU A 186 14.89 -10.02 13.46
C LEU A 186 14.60 -8.73 14.25
N SER A 187 14.99 -7.58 13.70
CA SER A 187 14.65 -6.22 14.17
C SER A 187 13.77 -5.48 13.15
N THR A 188 13.16 -4.36 13.56
CA THR A 188 12.28 -3.54 12.70
C THR A 188 13.00 -2.98 11.46
N GLY A 189 14.32 -2.91 11.46
CA GLY A 189 15.16 -2.51 10.31
C GLY A 189 15.72 -3.65 9.47
N THR A 190 15.36 -4.91 9.75
CA THR A 190 15.94 -6.06 9.04
C THR A 190 15.41 -6.16 7.60
N GLU A 191 16.28 -6.52 6.65
CA GLU A 191 15.87 -6.75 5.28
C GLU A 191 14.75 -7.80 5.19
N PRO A 192 13.72 -7.55 4.35
CA PRO A 192 12.56 -8.45 4.25
C PRO A 192 12.95 -9.88 3.83
N ALA A 193 14.08 -10.06 3.13
CA ALA A 193 14.60 -11.37 2.77
C ALA A 193 14.98 -12.23 3.99
N VAL A 194 15.63 -11.64 5.01
CA VAL A 194 16.04 -12.36 6.23
C VAL A 194 14.81 -12.74 7.07
N LEU A 195 13.83 -11.84 7.17
CA LEU A 195 12.56 -12.13 7.84
C LEU A 195 11.80 -13.27 7.14
N ASN A 196 11.77 -13.27 5.80
CA ASN A 196 11.14 -14.36 5.03
C ASN A 196 11.84 -15.71 5.23
N VAL A 197 13.18 -15.71 5.28
CA VAL A 197 13.95 -16.93 5.59
C VAL A 197 13.60 -17.43 6.99
N ALA A 198 13.56 -16.56 8.00
CA ALA A 198 13.19 -16.93 9.35
C ALA A 198 11.75 -17.47 9.44
N LEU A 199 10.77 -16.78 8.83
CA LEU A 199 9.38 -17.23 8.77
C LEU A 199 9.27 -18.60 8.09
N SER A 200 9.98 -18.82 6.99
CA SER A 200 9.96 -20.13 6.31
C SER A 200 10.53 -21.26 7.18
N GLN A 201 11.59 -20.99 7.95
CA GLN A 201 12.14 -21.96 8.89
C GLN A 201 11.17 -22.29 10.04
N ILE A 202 10.45 -21.29 10.56
CA ILE A 202 9.42 -21.50 11.59
C ILE A 202 8.24 -22.31 11.03
N HIS A 203 7.79 -21.97 9.82
CA HIS A 203 6.68 -22.67 9.15
C HIS A 203 7.03 -24.13 8.81
N ALA A 204 8.29 -24.39 8.46
CA ALA A 204 8.79 -25.74 8.17
C ALA A 204 9.04 -26.59 9.44
N ALA A 205 8.87 -26.02 10.64
CA ALA A 205 9.14 -26.77 11.86
C ALA A 205 8.18 -27.96 12.01
N PRO A 206 8.68 -29.17 12.28
CA PRO A 206 7.85 -30.37 12.36
C PRO A 206 6.97 -30.39 13.62
N SER A 207 7.29 -29.60 14.64
CA SER A 207 6.49 -29.47 15.87
C SER A 207 5.57 -28.24 15.77
N GLY A 208 4.26 -28.47 15.90
CA GLY A 208 3.25 -27.41 15.93
C GLY A 208 3.39 -26.51 17.15
N LEU A 209 3.80 -27.08 18.30
CA LEU A 209 4.10 -26.34 19.53
C LEU A 209 5.30 -25.40 19.35
N VAL A 210 6.36 -25.88 18.68
CA VAL A 210 7.52 -25.04 18.37
C VAL A 210 7.13 -23.93 17.41
N ARG A 211 6.37 -24.24 16.35
CA ARG A 211 5.86 -23.24 15.40
C ARG A 211 5.08 -22.14 16.12
N TRP A 212 4.05 -22.51 16.88
CA TRP A 212 3.22 -21.55 17.62
C TRP A 212 4.01 -20.74 18.65
N GLY A 213 4.93 -21.39 19.38
CA GLY A 213 5.78 -20.72 20.36
C GLY A 213 6.70 -19.68 19.72
N LEU A 214 7.32 -20.03 18.59
CA LEU A 214 8.20 -19.12 17.84
C LEU A 214 7.41 -18.00 17.16
N ASP A 215 6.24 -18.26 16.59
CA ASP A 215 5.35 -17.23 16.02
C ASP A 215 4.92 -16.22 17.09
N ALA A 216 4.47 -16.70 18.25
CA ALA A 216 4.07 -15.84 19.35
C ALA A 216 5.22 -14.96 19.85
N LEU A 217 6.41 -15.54 20.02
CA LEU A 217 7.60 -14.78 20.42
C LEU A 217 8.05 -13.79 19.35
N LEU A 218 8.00 -14.16 18.08
CA LEU A 218 8.33 -13.25 16.98
C LEU A 218 7.37 -12.07 16.94
N ALA A 219 6.07 -12.30 17.08
CA ALA A 219 5.07 -11.24 17.17
C ALA A 219 5.35 -10.30 18.35
N VAL A 220 5.69 -10.86 19.53
CA VAL A 220 6.09 -10.08 20.71
C VAL A 220 7.37 -9.28 20.45
N GLN A 221 8.38 -9.84 19.77
CA GLN A 221 9.62 -9.14 19.46
C GLN A 221 9.41 -7.98 18.48
N ILE A 222 8.63 -8.18 17.42
CA ILE A 222 8.32 -7.13 16.45
C ILE A 222 7.50 -6.02 17.13
N ALA A 223 6.49 -6.39 17.93
CA ALA A 223 5.74 -5.43 18.72
C ALA A 223 6.67 -4.67 19.68
N GLY A 224 7.63 -5.35 20.31
CA GLY A 224 8.66 -4.76 21.15
C GLY A 224 9.55 -3.75 20.43
N GLY A 225 9.96 -4.05 19.19
CA GLY A 225 10.71 -3.14 18.33
C GLY A 225 9.90 -1.89 17.98
N ALA A 226 8.65 -2.07 17.55
CA ALA A 226 7.74 -0.95 17.26
C ALA A 226 7.47 -0.07 18.51
N LEU A 227 7.37 -0.69 19.69
CA LEU A 227 7.24 0.03 20.96
C LEU A 227 8.52 0.78 21.35
N ALA A 228 9.70 0.28 20.94
CA ALA A 228 10.97 0.97 21.18
C ALA A 228 11.11 2.25 20.34
N ASP A 229 10.42 2.31 19.20
CA ASP A 229 10.37 3.47 18.30
C ASP A 229 9.37 4.55 18.76
N LEU A 230 8.55 4.28 19.78
CA LEU A 230 7.63 5.29 20.33
C LEU A 230 8.39 6.38 21.10
N PRO A 231 8.28 7.66 20.70
CA PRO A 231 9.14 8.73 21.19
C PRO A 231 8.75 9.34 22.55
N GLN A 232 7.66 8.92 23.21
CA GLN A 232 6.98 9.84 24.13
C GLN A 232 7.29 9.73 25.63
N THR A 233 7.88 8.64 26.17
CA THR A 233 8.47 8.68 27.53
C THR A 233 9.55 7.61 27.73
N PRO A 234 10.73 7.96 28.30
CA PRO A 234 11.78 6.98 28.57
C PRO A 234 11.31 5.93 29.59
N ALA A 235 10.56 6.32 30.63
CA ALA A 235 10.10 5.39 31.67
C ALA A 235 9.16 4.30 31.14
N LEU A 236 8.19 4.65 30.29
CA LEU A 236 7.31 3.67 29.65
C LEU A 236 8.10 2.74 28.74
N ARG A 237 9.05 3.27 27.97
CA ARG A 237 9.95 2.47 27.13
C ARG A 237 10.76 1.47 27.95
N TRP A 238 11.37 1.87 29.06
CA TRP A 238 12.10 0.95 29.95
C TRP A 238 11.18 -0.11 30.57
N LEU A 239 9.95 0.26 30.96
CA LEU A 239 8.98 -0.66 31.53
C LEU A 239 8.51 -1.70 30.50
N LEU A 240 8.19 -1.26 29.28
CA LEU A 240 7.81 -2.14 28.18
C LEU A 240 8.97 -3.08 27.79
N LEU A 241 10.19 -2.54 27.63
CA LEU A 241 11.37 -3.37 27.33
C LEU A 241 11.67 -4.39 28.45
N ALA A 242 11.46 -4.03 29.73
CA ALA A 242 11.65 -4.94 30.85
C ALA A 242 10.65 -6.11 30.82
N LEU A 243 9.43 -5.88 30.33
CA LEU A 243 8.39 -6.91 30.20
C LEU A 243 8.70 -7.90 29.06
N LEU A 244 9.38 -7.42 28.00
CA LEU A 244 9.79 -8.23 26.84
C LEU A 244 11.22 -8.80 26.94
N GLY A 245 11.95 -8.48 28.02
CA GLY A 245 13.34 -8.89 28.18
C GLY A 245 13.55 -10.38 28.45
N PRO A 246 14.81 -10.84 28.53
CA PRO A 246 15.20 -12.22 28.86
C PRO A 246 14.97 -12.59 30.33
N VAL A 247 13.93 -12.03 30.96
CA VAL A 247 13.57 -12.29 32.35
C VAL A 247 13.30 -13.77 32.57
N GLY A 248 12.57 -14.42 31.66
CA GLY A 248 12.34 -15.86 31.70
C GLY A 248 13.63 -16.67 31.68
N VAL A 249 14.57 -16.31 30.79
CA VAL A 249 15.90 -16.93 30.68
C VAL A 249 16.72 -16.76 31.96
N LEU A 250 16.78 -15.55 32.50
CA LEU A 250 17.52 -15.26 33.73
C LEU A 250 16.91 -15.96 34.96
N LEU A 251 15.58 -16.03 35.05
CA LEU A 251 14.89 -16.74 36.13
C LEU A 251 15.12 -18.26 36.06
N CYS A 252 15.06 -18.85 34.87
CA CYS A 252 15.34 -20.26 34.66
C CYS A 252 16.81 -20.57 34.96
N MET A 253 17.73 -19.73 34.47
CA MET A 253 19.16 -19.87 34.74
C MET A 253 19.46 -19.79 36.23
N GLY A 254 18.90 -18.81 36.95
CA GLY A 254 19.05 -18.71 38.40
C GLY A 254 18.50 -19.94 39.14
N SER A 255 17.40 -20.53 38.65
CA SER A 255 16.82 -21.76 39.19
C SER A 255 17.70 -22.99 38.89
N ALA A 256 18.29 -23.07 37.70
CA ALA A 256 19.23 -24.12 37.31
C ALA A 256 20.52 -24.04 38.16
N MET A 257 21.04 -22.83 38.37
CA MET A 257 22.19 -22.57 39.24
C MET A 257 21.91 -22.94 40.70
N GLN A 258 20.71 -22.63 41.20
CA GLN A 258 20.24 -23.09 42.51
C GLN A 258 20.20 -24.62 42.59
N GLY A 259 19.78 -25.30 41.51
CA GLY A 259 19.84 -26.76 41.43
C GLY A 259 21.27 -27.29 41.49
N ALA A 260 22.17 -26.73 40.68
CA ALA A 260 23.58 -27.10 40.63
C ALA A 260 24.31 -26.91 41.96
N SER A 261 23.91 -25.88 42.71
CA SER A 261 24.47 -25.57 44.03
C SER A 261 23.93 -26.46 45.15
N GLY A 262 22.81 -27.15 44.91
CA GLY A 262 22.20 -28.09 45.84
C GLY A 262 23.12 -29.25 46.21
N SER A 263 23.06 -29.70 47.46
CA SER A 263 23.88 -30.80 47.98
C SER A 263 23.05 -31.81 48.76
N ALA A 264 23.59 -33.03 48.88
CA ALA A 264 22.98 -34.08 49.70
C ALA A 264 22.83 -33.65 51.17
N ALA A 265 23.71 -32.77 51.67
CA ALA A 265 23.61 -32.22 53.02
C ALA A 265 22.37 -31.33 53.18
N ILE A 266 22.10 -30.45 52.20
CA ILE A 266 20.90 -29.60 52.19
C ILE A 266 19.65 -30.46 52.07
N LEU A 267 19.67 -31.50 51.24
CA LEU A 267 18.56 -32.44 51.11
C LEU A 267 18.20 -33.12 52.44
N ARG A 268 19.21 -33.62 53.18
CA ARG A 268 19.01 -34.24 54.49
C ARG A 268 18.38 -33.26 55.47
N GLN A 269 18.79 -32.00 55.45
CA GLN A 269 18.21 -30.95 56.28
C GLN A 269 16.81 -30.50 55.82
N ALA A 270 16.48 -30.64 54.54
CA ALA A 270 15.17 -30.28 53.99
C ALA A 270 14.10 -31.37 54.23
N ARG A 271 14.50 -32.64 54.42
CA ARG A 271 13.55 -33.73 54.68
C ARG A 271 12.86 -33.55 56.05
N PRO A 272 11.54 -33.79 56.15
CA PRO A 272 10.84 -33.79 57.42
C PRO A 272 11.28 -34.99 58.28
N PRO A 273 11.35 -34.84 59.61
CA PRO A 273 11.89 -35.85 60.53
C PRO A 273 11.12 -37.19 60.50
N GLN A 274 9.84 -37.18 60.13
CA GLN A 274 9.00 -38.39 60.06
C GLN A 274 9.21 -39.24 58.79
N ALA A 275 9.94 -38.75 57.78
CA ALA A 275 10.13 -39.47 56.51
C ALA A 275 11.29 -40.50 56.53
N ALA A 276 12.02 -40.63 57.63
CA ALA A 276 13.19 -41.51 57.72
C ALA A 276 12.84 -43.02 57.79
N GLY A 277 11.62 -43.38 58.18
CA GLY A 277 11.21 -44.78 58.40
C GLY A 277 10.56 -45.49 57.21
N SER A 278 10.09 -44.79 56.16
CA SER A 278 9.27 -45.39 55.07
C SER A 278 9.96 -45.42 53.70
N ALA A 279 11.26 -45.12 53.63
CA ALA A 279 11.98 -44.91 52.37
C ALA A 279 12.18 -46.18 51.53
N VAL A 280 12.18 -47.37 52.14
CA VAL A 280 12.48 -48.63 51.42
C VAL A 280 11.27 -49.16 50.63
N HIS A 281 10.04 -48.94 51.11
CA HIS A 281 8.82 -49.42 50.43
C HIS A 281 8.23 -48.41 49.41
N SER A 282 8.77 -47.20 49.34
CA SER A 282 8.24 -46.13 48.47
C SER A 282 8.95 -46.00 47.12
N ALA A 283 10.11 -46.64 46.94
CA ALA A 283 10.86 -46.61 45.67
C ALA A 283 10.07 -47.14 44.45
N PRO A 284 9.42 -48.33 44.49
CA PRO A 284 8.65 -48.82 43.34
C PRO A 284 7.43 -47.95 43.05
N LEU A 285 6.79 -47.40 44.09
CA LEU A 285 5.65 -46.50 43.95
C LEU A 285 6.07 -45.15 43.32
N LEU A 286 7.23 -44.61 43.70
CA LEU A 286 7.79 -43.41 43.07
C LEU A 286 8.19 -43.65 41.61
N ALA A 287 8.75 -44.81 41.30
CA ALA A 287 9.05 -45.19 39.92
C ALA A 287 7.78 -45.29 39.07
N LEU A 288 6.73 -45.94 39.59
CA LEU A 288 5.42 -46.03 38.94
C LEU A 288 4.83 -44.63 38.68
N VAL A 289 4.84 -43.76 39.69
CA VAL A 289 4.35 -42.38 39.56
C VAL A 289 5.15 -41.61 38.52
N ALA A 290 6.48 -41.76 38.49
CA ALA A 290 7.32 -41.11 37.48
C ALA A 290 7.00 -41.58 36.07
N VAL A 291 6.79 -42.89 35.87
CA VAL A 291 6.37 -43.46 34.58
C VAL A 291 5.00 -42.93 34.16
N LEU A 292 4.03 -42.89 35.08
CA LEU A 292 2.69 -42.34 34.80
C LEU A 292 2.73 -40.86 34.44
N VAL A 293 3.49 -40.05 35.19
CA VAL A 293 3.66 -38.62 34.90
C VAL A 293 4.34 -38.42 33.54
N LEU A 294 5.37 -39.21 33.23
CA LEU A 294 6.02 -39.15 31.92
C LEU A 294 5.06 -39.53 30.79
N GLY A 295 4.25 -40.59 30.98
CA GLY A 295 3.22 -40.98 30.02
C GLY A 295 2.17 -39.89 29.80
N ILE A 296 1.71 -39.24 30.88
CA ILE A 296 0.79 -38.10 30.79
C ILE A 296 1.44 -36.94 30.02
N LEU A 297 2.70 -36.61 30.31
CA LEU A 297 3.43 -35.56 29.60
C LEU A 297 3.58 -35.87 28.10
N VAL A 298 3.96 -37.10 27.74
CA VAL A 298 4.05 -37.53 26.34
C VAL A 298 2.69 -37.45 25.64
N GLN A 299 1.62 -37.95 26.28
CA GLN A 299 0.29 -37.94 25.68
C GLN A 299 -0.27 -36.53 25.50
N THR A 300 -0.15 -35.69 26.53
CA THR A 300 -0.62 -34.29 26.50
C THR A 300 0.16 -33.46 25.50
N THR A 301 1.48 -33.62 25.43
CA THR A 301 2.30 -32.92 24.44
C THR A 301 1.98 -33.38 23.02
N ALA A 302 1.79 -34.68 22.79
CA ALA A 302 1.37 -35.20 21.49
C ALA A 302 -0.01 -34.70 21.08
N SER A 303 -0.97 -34.65 22.01
CA SER A 303 -2.32 -34.15 21.71
C SER A 303 -2.33 -32.66 21.39
N VAL A 304 -1.61 -31.85 22.18
CA VAL A 304 -1.54 -30.40 21.97
C VAL A 304 -0.76 -30.09 20.70
N ASP A 305 0.33 -30.82 20.42
CA ASP A 305 1.10 -30.65 19.19
C ASP A 305 0.29 -31.04 17.95
N GLY A 306 -0.47 -32.14 18.01
CA GLY A 306 -1.38 -32.53 16.94
C GLY A 306 -2.41 -31.44 16.62
N LEU A 307 -2.98 -30.83 17.66
CA LEU A 307 -3.95 -29.74 17.52
C LEU A 307 -3.30 -28.46 16.95
N ALA A 308 -2.08 -28.14 17.39
CA ALA A 308 -1.29 -27.01 16.90
C ALA A 308 -0.79 -27.20 15.46
N ARG A 309 -0.66 -28.44 14.98
CA ARG A 309 -0.34 -28.73 13.57
C ARG A 309 -1.53 -28.51 12.66
N GLN A 310 -2.74 -28.88 13.11
CA GLN A 310 -3.97 -28.78 12.34
C GLN A 310 -4.40 -27.33 12.06
N HIS A 311 -4.05 -26.41 12.95
CA HIS A 311 -4.42 -25.00 12.84
C HIS A 311 -3.19 -24.13 12.58
N GLU A 312 -3.34 -23.13 11.72
CA GLU A 312 -2.33 -22.06 11.62
C GLU A 312 -2.23 -21.33 12.97
N SER A 313 -1.02 -20.87 13.30
CA SER A 313 -0.83 -20.09 14.53
C SER A 313 -1.65 -18.80 14.43
N PRO A 314 -2.44 -18.44 15.47
CA PRO A 314 -3.20 -17.19 15.48
C PRO A 314 -2.28 -15.95 15.47
N LEU A 315 -1.01 -16.12 15.83
CA LEU A 315 0.01 -15.07 15.88
C LEU A 315 1.04 -15.21 14.74
N ALA A 316 0.78 -16.07 13.75
CA ALA A 316 1.65 -16.18 12.57
C ALA A 316 1.63 -14.86 11.79
N LEU A 317 2.82 -14.31 11.58
CA LEU A 317 3.00 -13.13 10.73
C LEU A 317 2.93 -13.57 9.27
N LYS A 318 2.05 -12.93 8.50
CA LYS A 318 1.93 -13.15 7.06
C LYS A 318 2.52 -11.96 6.31
N PRO A 319 3.35 -12.19 5.28
CA PRO A 319 3.78 -11.09 4.43
C PRO A 319 2.54 -10.50 3.75
N LEU A 320 2.39 -9.18 3.81
CA LEU A 320 1.38 -8.50 3.00
C LEU A 320 1.79 -8.67 1.54
N ILE A 321 0.84 -9.06 0.69
CA ILE A 321 1.06 -9.07 -0.74
C ILE A 321 1.28 -7.63 -1.25
N GLU A 322 1.99 -7.47 -2.34
CA GLU A 322 2.13 -6.18 -3.01
C GLU A 322 1.01 -6.01 -4.05
N CYS A 323 0.45 -4.80 -4.13
CA CYS A 323 -0.64 -4.48 -5.06
C CYS A 323 -0.57 -3.04 -5.57
N GLU A 324 -1.37 -2.77 -6.59
CA GLU A 324 -1.60 -1.44 -7.15
C GLU A 324 -3.00 -0.96 -6.75
N ARG A 325 -3.12 0.34 -6.44
CA ARG A 325 -4.40 0.98 -6.15
C ARG A 325 -4.79 1.86 -7.33
N ILE A 326 -6.00 1.61 -7.86
CA ILE A 326 -6.61 2.41 -8.93
C ILE A 326 -7.95 2.91 -8.38
N GLY A 327 -8.00 4.19 -8.01
CA GLY A 327 -9.13 4.79 -7.30
C GLY A 327 -9.32 4.16 -5.92
N GLN A 328 -10.44 3.48 -5.70
CA GLN A 328 -10.76 2.83 -4.43
C GLN A 328 -10.54 1.32 -4.42
N GLN A 329 -10.12 0.74 -5.55
CA GLN A 329 -9.97 -0.70 -5.72
C GLN A 329 -8.51 -1.11 -5.82
N LEU A 330 -8.22 -2.33 -5.36
CA LEU A 330 -6.89 -2.93 -5.36
C LEU A 330 -6.77 -3.97 -6.47
N TYR A 331 -5.61 -3.99 -7.12
CA TYR A 331 -5.33 -4.84 -8.28
C TYR A 331 -3.98 -5.53 -8.13
N THR A 332 -3.81 -6.65 -8.82
CA THR A 332 -2.51 -7.32 -8.91
C THR A 332 -1.45 -6.41 -9.53
N LEU A 333 -0.19 -6.58 -9.13
CA LEU A 333 0.94 -5.85 -9.72
C LEU A 333 0.99 -6.01 -11.25
N GLY A 334 1.32 -4.93 -11.96
CA GLY A 334 1.43 -4.88 -13.42
C GLY A 334 0.11 -4.59 -14.15
N THR A 335 -0.99 -4.37 -13.44
CA THR A 335 -2.30 -4.07 -14.05
C THR A 335 -2.30 -2.67 -14.68
N LEU A 336 -1.65 -1.70 -14.06
CA LEU A 336 -1.46 -0.36 -14.63
C LEU A 336 -0.67 -0.40 -15.94
N GLU A 337 0.43 -1.13 -15.98
CA GLU A 337 1.26 -1.23 -17.18
C GLU A 337 0.53 -1.96 -18.30
N ALA A 338 -0.16 -3.07 -17.98
CA ALA A 338 -0.93 -3.85 -18.95
C ALA A 338 -2.04 -3.02 -19.59
N THR A 339 -2.82 -2.29 -18.78
CA THR A 339 -3.92 -1.45 -19.29
C THR A 339 -3.42 -0.24 -20.10
N CYS A 340 -2.29 0.35 -19.74
CA CYS A 340 -1.65 1.41 -20.54
C CYS A 340 -1.16 0.91 -21.91
N LYS A 341 -0.50 -0.26 -21.97
CA LYS A 341 -0.07 -0.87 -23.25
C LYS A 341 -1.26 -1.16 -24.15
N GLN A 342 -2.32 -1.75 -23.58
CA GLN A 342 -3.55 -2.06 -24.29
C GLN A 342 -4.21 -0.80 -24.87
N ALA A 343 -4.31 0.28 -24.08
CA ALA A 343 -4.85 1.56 -24.58
C ALA A 343 -4.02 2.16 -25.73
N LEU A 344 -2.68 2.08 -25.67
CA LEU A 344 -1.82 2.54 -26.75
C LEU A 344 -2.01 1.73 -28.04
N GLU A 345 -2.16 0.41 -27.94
CA GLU A 345 -2.46 -0.45 -29.08
C GLU A 345 -3.81 -0.11 -29.72
N ILE A 346 -4.86 0.08 -28.91
CA ILE A 346 -6.20 0.48 -29.36
C ILE A 346 -6.14 1.83 -30.07
N LEU A 347 -5.43 2.81 -29.50
CA LEU A 347 -5.25 4.13 -30.11
C LEU A 347 -4.49 4.04 -31.43
N GLY A 348 -3.48 3.17 -31.53
CA GLY A 348 -2.76 2.90 -32.78
C GLY A 348 -3.68 2.30 -33.86
N GLN A 349 -4.58 1.39 -33.50
CA GLN A 349 -5.56 0.81 -34.43
C GLN A 349 -6.63 1.81 -34.87
N ALA A 350 -6.98 2.79 -34.03
CA ALA A 350 -7.97 3.81 -34.34
C ALA A 350 -7.45 4.93 -35.28
N GLN A 351 -6.13 5.06 -35.47
CA GLN A 351 -5.45 6.14 -36.21
C GLN A 351 -5.42 5.99 -37.75
N VAL A 352 -6.32 5.21 -38.36
CA VAL A 352 -6.37 5.00 -39.83
C VAL A 352 -6.88 6.24 -40.63
N ALA A 353 -6.82 7.44 -40.06
CA ALA A 353 -7.21 8.70 -40.71
C ALA A 353 -6.20 9.22 -41.76
N LYS A 354 -5.03 8.61 -41.91
CA LYS A 354 -3.94 9.13 -42.75
C LYS A 354 -4.34 9.34 -44.22
N ALA A 355 -5.10 8.42 -44.80
CA ALA A 355 -5.60 8.55 -46.18
C ALA A 355 -6.62 9.70 -46.31
N LEU A 356 -7.44 9.92 -45.28
CA LEU A 356 -8.39 11.03 -45.25
C LEU A 356 -7.68 12.38 -45.08
N CYS A 357 -6.66 12.45 -44.22
CA CYS A 357 -5.82 13.65 -44.06
C CYS A 357 -5.13 14.05 -45.37
N GLN A 358 -4.65 13.07 -46.14
CA GLN A 358 -4.03 13.31 -47.45
C GLN A 358 -5.02 13.82 -48.52
N SER A 359 -6.32 13.59 -48.33
CA SER A 359 -7.38 14.04 -49.25
C SER A 359 -7.89 15.47 -48.99
N ILE A 360 -7.49 16.10 -47.87
CA ILE A 360 -7.92 17.46 -47.49
C ILE A 360 -7.51 18.52 -48.54
N PRO A 361 -6.26 18.54 -49.06
CA PRO A 361 -5.87 19.54 -50.06
C PRO A 361 -6.71 19.42 -51.34
N ALA A 362 -7.02 18.20 -51.77
CA ALA A 362 -7.82 17.93 -52.96
C ALA A 362 -9.26 18.43 -52.80
N ILE A 363 -9.89 18.20 -51.64
CA ILE A 363 -11.25 18.70 -51.39
C ILE A 363 -11.28 20.22 -51.19
N ASN A 364 -10.25 20.80 -50.56
CA ASN A 364 -10.12 22.24 -50.41
C ASN A 364 -10.10 22.94 -51.78
N GLN A 365 -9.34 22.40 -52.74
CA GLN A 365 -9.27 22.96 -54.09
C GLN A 365 -10.62 22.92 -54.82
N GLN A 366 -11.41 21.85 -54.63
CA GLN A 366 -12.76 21.73 -55.20
C GLN A 366 -13.75 22.72 -54.57
N LEU A 367 -13.61 22.95 -53.26
CA LEU A 367 -14.42 23.91 -52.52
C LEU A 367 -14.06 25.36 -52.86
N ASP A 368 -12.77 25.69 -53.03
CA ASP A 368 -12.33 27.00 -53.54
C ASP A 368 -12.91 27.25 -54.95
N ALA A 369 -12.92 26.25 -55.83
CA ALA A 369 -13.57 26.36 -57.13
C ALA A 369 -15.11 26.49 -57.04
N ALA A 370 -15.75 25.98 -55.99
CA ALA A 370 -17.17 26.19 -55.73
C ALA A 370 -17.46 27.62 -55.23
N VAL A 371 -16.55 28.22 -54.46
CA VAL A 371 -16.61 29.64 -54.08
C VAL A 371 -16.53 30.54 -55.32
N GLU A 372 -15.62 30.26 -56.27
CA GLU A 372 -15.56 31.01 -57.52
C GLU A 372 -16.87 30.92 -58.33
N ARG A 373 -17.42 29.70 -58.48
CA ARG A 373 -18.71 29.51 -59.18
C ARG A 373 -19.85 30.27 -58.50
N TYR A 374 -19.84 30.36 -57.16
CA TYR A 374 -20.82 31.15 -56.42
C TYR A 374 -20.63 32.65 -56.67
N LEU A 375 -19.40 33.15 -56.69
CA LEU A 375 -19.11 34.57 -56.97
C LEU A 375 -19.49 34.94 -58.41
N ASP A 376 -19.19 34.08 -59.39
CA ASP A 376 -19.60 34.27 -60.78
C ASP A 376 -21.13 34.33 -60.93
N TRP A 377 -21.85 33.49 -60.19
CA TRP A 377 -23.31 33.61 -60.10
C TRP A 377 -23.71 34.92 -59.42
N TYR A 378 -23.15 35.25 -58.25
CA TYR A 378 -23.52 36.42 -57.44
C TYR A 378 -23.37 37.74 -58.21
N PHE A 379 -22.31 37.88 -59.01
CA PHE A 379 -22.06 39.04 -59.87
C PHE A 379 -22.68 38.93 -61.27
N SER A 380 -23.46 37.87 -61.54
CA SER A 380 -24.19 37.75 -62.80
C SER A 380 -25.50 38.55 -62.77
N LEU A 381 -25.92 38.97 -63.96
CA LEU A 381 -27.20 39.65 -64.18
C LEU A 381 -28.39 38.83 -63.66
N GLY A 382 -28.34 37.49 -63.79
CA GLY A 382 -29.39 36.60 -63.31
C GLY A 382 -29.53 36.57 -61.78
N ALA A 383 -28.43 36.72 -61.03
CA ALA A 383 -28.48 36.81 -59.58
C ALA A 383 -28.96 38.19 -59.09
N GLU A 384 -28.70 39.26 -59.84
CA GLU A 384 -29.23 40.59 -59.55
C GLU A 384 -30.77 40.58 -59.52
N TRP A 385 -31.42 39.99 -60.54
CA TRP A 385 -32.88 39.80 -60.57
C TRP A 385 -33.39 38.92 -59.44
N GLY A 386 -32.64 37.86 -59.07
CA GLY A 386 -32.96 37.02 -57.92
C GLY A 386 -32.89 37.77 -56.58
N ARG A 387 -31.87 38.62 -56.39
CA ARG A 387 -31.72 39.48 -55.20
C ARG A 387 -32.87 40.50 -55.14
N ILE A 388 -33.22 41.14 -56.25
CA ILE A 388 -34.35 42.08 -56.36
C ILE A 388 -35.69 41.40 -56.02
N PHE A 389 -35.92 40.19 -56.54
CA PHE A 389 -37.12 39.41 -56.22
C PHE A 389 -37.16 39.02 -54.73
N SER A 390 -36.03 38.62 -54.15
CA SER A 390 -35.93 38.27 -52.72
C SER A 390 -36.08 39.47 -51.77
N LEU A 391 -35.78 40.69 -52.25
CA LEU A 391 -36.01 41.95 -51.52
C LEU A 391 -37.51 42.24 -51.37
N LEU A 392 -38.34 41.84 -52.35
CA LEU A 392 -39.80 41.97 -52.29
C LEU A 392 -40.44 40.97 -51.31
N THR A 393 -39.78 39.83 -51.07
CA THR A 393 -40.27 38.78 -50.16
C THR A 393 -39.67 38.88 -48.74
N GLY A 394 -38.62 39.68 -48.53
CA GLY A 394 -38.06 40.02 -47.21
C GLY A 394 -36.86 39.20 -46.73
N ASP A 395 -36.43 38.16 -47.46
CA ASP A 395 -35.52 37.11 -46.96
C ASP A 395 -34.21 36.98 -47.76
N VAL A 396 -33.58 38.11 -48.09
CA VAL A 396 -32.38 38.17 -48.96
C VAL A 396 -31.19 37.40 -48.38
N SER A 397 -30.95 37.53 -47.07
CA SER A 397 -29.85 36.82 -46.40
C SER A 397 -30.04 35.30 -46.47
N GLN A 398 -31.26 34.82 -46.27
CA GLN A 398 -31.61 33.41 -46.35
C GLN A 398 -31.53 32.89 -47.79
N PHE A 399 -31.93 33.71 -48.78
CA PHE A 399 -31.78 33.37 -50.19
C PHE A 399 -30.31 33.20 -50.59
N LEU A 400 -29.44 34.15 -50.23
CA LEU A 400 -28.00 34.07 -50.48
C LEU A 400 -27.34 32.89 -49.75
N GLN A 401 -27.72 32.67 -48.49
CA GLN A 401 -27.26 31.51 -47.73
C GLN A 401 -27.67 30.18 -48.37
N SER A 402 -28.92 30.08 -48.84
CA SER A 402 -29.44 28.90 -49.53
C SER A 402 -28.68 28.62 -50.82
N LYS A 403 -28.43 29.66 -51.63
CA LYS A 403 -27.66 29.53 -52.88
C LYS A 403 -26.20 29.18 -52.65
N LEU A 404 -25.57 29.73 -51.63
CA LEU A 404 -24.21 29.36 -51.22
C LEU A 404 -24.17 27.91 -50.72
N THR A 405 -25.16 27.49 -49.93
CA THR A 405 -25.30 26.11 -49.44
C THR A 405 -25.49 25.13 -50.59
N GLU A 406 -26.33 25.46 -51.57
CA GLU A 406 -26.56 24.66 -52.78
C GLU A 406 -25.28 24.53 -53.61
N THR A 407 -24.57 25.65 -53.83
CA THR A 407 -23.35 25.67 -54.64
C THR A 407 -22.20 24.90 -54.00
N LEU A 408 -22.00 25.07 -52.69
CA LEU A 408 -21.01 24.31 -51.92
C LEU A 408 -21.41 22.83 -51.78
N GLY A 409 -22.70 22.54 -51.60
CA GLY A 409 -23.22 21.18 -51.49
C GLY A 409 -23.10 20.38 -52.79
N ALA A 410 -23.16 21.05 -53.94
CA ALA A 410 -22.94 20.47 -55.27
C ALA A 410 -21.46 20.31 -55.65
N THR A 411 -20.53 20.46 -54.71
CA THR A 411 -19.09 20.30 -54.96
C THR A 411 -18.77 18.85 -55.32
N PRO A 412 -18.15 18.59 -56.50
CA PRO A 412 -17.79 17.23 -56.91
C PRO A 412 -16.91 16.53 -55.88
N GLY A 413 -17.28 15.30 -55.51
CA GLY A 413 -16.50 14.47 -54.57
C GLY A 413 -16.70 14.80 -53.08
N LEU A 414 -17.35 15.92 -52.73
CA LEU A 414 -17.60 16.30 -51.34
C LEU A 414 -18.43 15.23 -50.62
N GLU A 415 -19.57 14.84 -51.20
CA GLU A 415 -20.48 13.84 -50.61
C GLU A 415 -19.80 12.49 -50.33
N GLY A 416 -18.98 12.01 -51.27
CA GLY A 416 -18.19 10.79 -51.10
C GLY A 416 -17.14 10.94 -49.99
N TRP A 417 -16.48 12.09 -49.93
CA TRP A 417 -15.51 12.40 -48.88
C TRP A 417 -16.14 12.41 -47.48
N MET A 418 -17.33 13.01 -47.31
CA MET A 418 -18.02 12.97 -46.01
C MET A 418 -18.56 11.59 -45.65
N ARG A 419 -19.01 10.78 -46.62
CA ARG A 419 -19.38 9.39 -46.35
C ARG A 419 -18.17 8.59 -45.84
N ASN A 420 -16.99 8.78 -46.43
CA ASN A 420 -15.76 8.15 -45.98
C ASN A 420 -15.34 8.66 -44.58
N LEU A 421 -15.48 9.97 -44.32
CA LEU A 421 -15.25 10.56 -43.00
C LEU A 421 -16.18 9.94 -41.94
N GLN A 422 -17.46 9.80 -42.25
CA GLN A 422 -18.47 9.24 -41.35
C GLN A 422 -18.21 7.74 -41.09
N GLN A 423 -17.90 6.97 -42.13
CA GLN A 423 -17.56 5.55 -42.01
C GLN A 423 -16.30 5.35 -41.16
N GLN A 424 -15.28 6.18 -41.34
CA GLN A 424 -14.07 6.15 -40.53
C GLN A 424 -14.38 6.48 -39.07
N ALA A 425 -15.18 7.51 -38.80
CA ALA A 425 -15.56 7.89 -37.44
C ALA A 425 -16.35 6.77 -36.72
N GLN A 426 -17.25 6.08 -37.43
CA GLN A 426 -17.98 4.93 -36.89
C GLN A 426 -17.04 3.76 -36.58
N THR A 427 -16.12 3.44 -37.50
CA THR A 427 -15.16 2.35 -37.34
C THR A 427 -14.21 2.61 -36.17
N SER A 428 -13.60 3.80 -36.10
CA SER A 428 -12.75 4.21 -34.98
C SER A 428 -13.52 4.27 -33.67
N GLY A 429 -14.79 4.71 -33.70
CA GLY A 429 -15.67 4.70 -32.52
C GLY A 429 -15.94 3.29 -31.98
N ALA A 430 -16.18 2.31 -32.86
CA ALA A 430 -16.38 0.93 -32.48
C ALA A 430 -15.10 0.31 -31.86
N VAL A 431 -13.94 0.55 -32.48
CA VAL A 431 -12.63 0.11 -31.97
C VAL A 431 -12.35 0.66 -30.57
N LEU A 432 -12.61 1.96 -30.34
CA LEU A 432 -12.45 2.55 -29.00
C LEU A 432 -13.43 1.97 -27.97
N SER A 433 -14.69 1.72 -28.35
CA SER A 433 -15.67 1.13 -27.43
C SER A 433 -15.33 -0.31 -27.07
N GLN A 434 -14.86 -1.10 -28.04
CA GLN A 434 -14.41 -2.47 -27.81
C GLN A 434 -13.14 -2.47 -26.94
N GLY A 435 -12.19 -1.58 -27.21
CA GLY A 435 -10.98 -1.42 -26.41
C GLY A 435 -11.27 -1.04 -24.95
N GLN A 436 -12.25 -0.16 -24.72
CA GLN A 436 -12.72 0.18 -23.38
C GLN A 436 -13.28 -1.04 -22.63
N GLN A 437 -14.09 -1.87 -23.30
CA GLN A 437 -14.62 -3.11 -22.72
C GLN A 437 -13.50 -4.08 -22.36
N GLN A 438 -12.52 -4.28 -23.24
CA GLN A 438 -11.41 -5.19 -22.96
C GLN A 438 -10.56 -4.72 -21.77
N ILE A 439 -10.34 -3.40 -21.60
CA ILE A 439 -9.64 -2.86 -20.42
C ILE A 439 -10.46 -3.12 -19.15
N GLN A 440 -11.78 -2.95 -19.20
CA GLN A 440 -12.66 -3.26 -18.07
C GLN A 440 -12.62 -4.75 -17.71
N GLU A 441 -12.56 -5.65 -18.68
CA GLU A 441 -12.40 -7.08 -18.45
C GLU A 441 -11.04 -7.43 -17.84
N THR A 442 -9.97 -6.76 -18.26
CA THR A 442 -8.63 -6.91 -17.66
C THR A 442 -8.64 -6.46 -16.20
N LEU A 443 -9.27 -5.30 -15.91
CA LEU A 443 -9.46 -4.82 -14.54
C LEU A 443 -10.26 -5.82 -13.70
N ALA A 444 -11.40 -6.31 -14.21
CA ALA A 444 -12.25 -7.26 -13.49
C ALA A 444 -11.51 -8.57 -13.17
N ARG A 445 -10.66 -9.05 -14.08
CA ARG A 445 -9.84 -10.25 -13.86
C ARG A 445 -8.74 -10.05 -12.82
N HIS A 446 -8.17 -8.85 -12.74
CA HIS A 446 -7.04 -8.53 -11.86
C HIS A 446 -7.46 -7.90 -10.53
N HIS A 447 -8.76 -7.72 -10.30
CA HIS A 447 -9.30 -7.14 -9.09
C HIS A 447 -9.06 -8.05 -7.88
N LEU A 448 -8.43 -7.50 -6.84
CA LEU A 448 -8.20 -8.18 -5.57
C LEU A 448 -9.32 -7.79 -4.60
N ALA A 449 -10.12 -8.77 -4.19
CA ALA A 449 -11.14 -8.60 -3.14
C ALA A 449 -10.49 -8.55 -1.74
N LEU A 450 -9.57 -7.62 -1.54
CA LEU A 450 -8.81 -7.41 -0.32
C LEU A 450 -9.15 -6.05 0.29
N ASP A 451 -9.04 -5.97 1.61
CA ASP A 451 -9.14 -4.70 2.31
C ASP A 451 -7.81 -3.92 2.22
N ALA A 452 -7.84 -2.59 2.32
CA ALA A 452 -6.67 -1.71 2.14
C ALA A 452 -5.51 -2.05 3.09
N ASN A 453 -5.81 -2.64 4.25
CA ASN A 453 -4.83 -3.03 5.27
C ASN A 453 -4.20 -4.41 5.02
N GLN A 454 -4.68 -5.16 4.02
CA GLN A 454 -4.22 -6.53 3.72
C GLN A 454 -3.18 -6.56 2.58
N CYS A 455 -2.83 -5.39 2.05
CA CYS A 455 -1.87 -5.27 0.96
C CYS A 455 -0.96 -4.05 1.13
N ARG A 456 0.29 -4.19 0.71
CA ARG A 456 1.21 -3.06 0.56
C ARG A 456 1.04 -2.41 -0.82
N VAL A 457 0.46 -1.21 -0.84
CA VAL A 457 0.27 -0.44 -2.07
C VAL A 457 1.62 0.08 -2.59
N ARG A 458 2.02 -0.37 -3.78
CA ARG A 458 3.26 0.03 -4.47
C ARG A 458 3.07 1.26 -5.36
N ALA A 459 1.90 1.36 -5.98
CA ALA A 459 1.51 2.47 -6.85
C ALA A 459 0.06 2.84 -6.54
N ASP A 460 -0.21 4.14 -6.39
CA ASP A 460 -1.54 4.70 -6.13
C ASP A 460 -1.85 5.74 -7.20
N VAL A 461 -2.92 5.51 -7.95
CA VAL A 461 -3.38 6.40 -9.00
C VAL A 461 -4.87 6.66 -8.79
N PRO A 462 -5.30 7.94 -8.74
CA PRO A 462 -6.69 8.28 -8.44
C PRO A 462 -7.67 7.79 -9.50
N GLN A 463 -7.23 7.70 -10.76
CA GLN A 463 -8.01 7.23 -11.91
C GLN A 463 -7.09 6.52 -12.90
N LEU A 464 -7.66 5.63 -13.72
CA LEU A 464 -6.90 4.86 -14.70
C LEU A 464 -6.52 5.76 -15.91
N PRO A 465 -5.22 6.02 -16.16
CA PRO A 465 -4.79 6.88 -17.27
C PRO A 465 -5.24 6.35 -18.65
N ALA A 466 -5.29 5.03 -18.81
CA ALA A 466 -5.71 4.36 -20.03
C ALA A 466 -7.17 4.68 -20.44
N LEU A 467 -8.08 4.76 -19.46
CA LEU A 467 -9.48 5.10 -19.69
C LEU A 467 -9.64 6.58 -20.06
N ASP A 468 -8.85 7.47 -19.47
CA ASP A 468 -8.87 8.90 -19.78
C ASP A 468 -8.34 9.16 -21.21
N LEU A 469 -7.26 8.49 -21.62
CA LEU A 469 -6.74 8.56 -22.98
C LEU A 469 -7.77 8.11 -24.03
N LEU A 470 -8.46 6.99 -23.80
CA LEU A 470 -9.51 6.50 -24.69
C LEU A 470 -10.75 7.39 -24.67
N GLY A 471 -11.12 7.93 -23.50
CA GLY A 471 -12.23 8.88 -23.35
C GLY A 471 -12.00 10.16 -24.14
N ASN A 472 -10.81 10.74 -24.04
CA ASN A 472 -10.40 11.92 -24.79
C ASN A 472 -10.41 11.66 -26.31
N ALA A 473 -9.93 10.50 -26.76
CA ALA A 473 -9.99 10.11 -28.17
C ALA A 473 -11.43 9.96 -28.67
N ARG A 474 -12.31 9.35 -27.87
CA ARG A 474 -13.73 9.21 -28.19
C ARG A 474 -14.44 10.56 -28.25
N GLN A 475 -14.15 11.47 -27.31
CA GLN A 475 -14.74 12.81 -27.28
C GLN A 475 -14.38 13.60 -28.55
N ARG A 476 -13.14 13.48 -29.02
CA ARG A 476 -12.71 14.05 -30.31
C ARG A 476 -13.47 13.44 -31.49
N LEU A 477 -13.63 12.11 -31.53
CA LEU A 477 -14.39 11.44 -32.60
C LEU A 477 -15.89 11.78 -32.60
N THR A 478 -16.49 11.97 -31.43
CA THR A 478 -17.89 12.43 -31.35
C THR A 478 -18.05 13.88 -31.79
N ALA A 479 -17.06 14.74 -31.49
CA ALA A 479 -17.07 16.12 -31.95
C ALA A 479 -16.94 16.23 -33.49
N SER A 480 -16.22 15.31 -34.14
CA SER A 480 -16.13 15.25 -35.62
C SER A 480 -17.43 14.79 -36.27
N ALA A 481 -18.15 13.85 -35.66
CA ALA A 481 -19.41 13.36 -36.20
C ALA A 481 -20.51 14.44 -36.23
N VAL A 482 -20.50 15.39 -35.29
CA VAL A 482 -21.48 16.49 -35.22
C VAL A 482 -21.25 17.56 -36.31
N ALA A 483 -20.03 17.67 -36.83
CA ALA A 483 -19.69 18.61 -37.92
C ALA A 483 -19.95 18.04 -39.34
N GLY A 484 -20.41 16.79 -39.46
CA GLY A 484 -20.36 16.02 -40.71
C GLY A 484 -21.66 15.31 -41.13
N THR A 485 -22.83 15.86 -40.86
CA THR A 485 -24.13 15.27 -41.25
C THR A 485 -24.48 15.43 -42.74
N GLY A 486 -23.49 15.23 -43.63
CA GLY A 486 -23.63 15.26 -45.09
C GLY A 486 -23.32 16.60 -45.75
N ALA A 487 -23.32 16.61 -47.10
CA ALA A 487 -22.84 17.72 -47.93
C ALA A 487 -23.60 19.01 -47.71
N GLY A 488 -24.93 18.89 -47.62
CA GLY A 488 -25.81 20.02 -47.33
C GLY A 488 -25.56 20.61 -45.95
N ALA A 489 -25.28 19.78 -44.93
CA ALA A 489 -25.05 20.27 -43.57
C ALA A 489 -23.69 20.97 -43.44
N PHE A 490 -22.62 20.40 -44.01
CA PHE A 490 -21.32 21.04 -44.07
C PHE A 490 -21.41 22.38 -44.82
N ALA A 491 -22.04 22.37 -46.00
CA ALA A 491 -22.27 23.57 -46.80
C ALA A 491 -23.09 24.63 -46.06
N ALA A 492 -24.11 24.22 -45.30
CA ALA A 492 -24.95 25.13 -44.53
C ALA A 492 -24.20 25.78 -43.35
N VAL A 493 -23.33 25.03 -42.66
CA VAL A 493 -22.49 25.56 -41.57
C VAL A 493 -21.47 26.55 -42.12
N VAL A 494 -20.81 26.21 -43.23
CA VAL A 494 -19.86 27.12 -43.90
C VAL A 494 -20.58 28.36 -44.40
N ALA A 495 -21.74 28.21 -45.06
CA ALA A 495 -22.54 29.32 -45.54
C ALA A 495 -23.01 30.22 -44.37
N GLY A 496 -23.45 29.65 -43.25
CA GLY A 496 -23.84 30.39 -42.06
C GLY A 496 -22.66 31.18 -41.45
N LYS A 497 -21.47 30.57 -41.34
CA LYS A 497 -20.24 31.25 -40.89
C LYS A 497 -19.85 32.38 -41.84
N ALA A 498 -19.89 32.14 -43.14
CA ALA A 498 -19.59 33.15 -44.15
C ALA A 498 -20.57 34.33 -44.11
N MET A 499 -21.87 34.07 -43.97
CA MET A 499 -22.91 35.11 -43.83
C MET A 499 -22.74 35.95 -42.55
N ALA A 500 -22.03 35.43 -41.55
CA ALA A 500 -21.70 36.17 -40.34
C ALA A 500 -20.47 37.09 -40.47
N LYS A 501 -19.66 36.97 -41.54
CA LYS A 501 -18.49 37.82 -41.80
C LYS A 501 -18.90 39.22 -42.28
N THR A 502 -17.95 40.16 -42.21
CA THR A 502 -18.19 41.60 -42.38
C THR A 502 -18.59 41.99 -43.80
N SER A 503 -18.00 41.39 -44.85
CA SER A 503 -18.35 41.72 -46.24
C SER A 503 -19.78 41.29 -46.58
N MET A 504 -20.19 40.08 -46.19
CA MET A 504 -21.54 39.55 -46.42
C MET A 504 -22.61 40.30 -45.60
N LYS A 505 -22.28 40.73 -44.38
CA LYS A 505 -23.13 41.63 -43.57
C LYS A 505 -23.26 43.02 -44.17
N ALA A 506 -22.19 43.56 -44.77
CA ALA A 506 -22.23 44.84 -45.45
C ALA A 506 -23.07 44.78 -46.72
N ALA A 507 -22.88 43.74 -47.56
CA ALA A 507 -23.65 43.51 -48.77
C ALA A 507 -25.15 43.36 -48.46
N SER A 508 -25.51 42.55 -47.46
CA SER A 508 -26.90 42.40 -47.01
C SER A 508 -27.51 43.68 -46.42
N LYS A 509 -26.75 44.48 -45.67
CA LYS A 509 -27.21 45.79 -45.17
C LYS A 509 -27.43 46.81 -46.28
N VAL A 510 -26.56 46.85 -47.30
CA VAL A 510 -26.70 47.76 -48.44
C VAL A 510 -27.96 47.39 -49.24
N LEU A 511 -28.17 46.10 -49.51
CA LEU A 511 -29.38 45.60 -50.18
C LEU A 511 -30.65 45.87 -49.37
N ALA A 512 -30.65 45.58 -48.07
CA ALA A 512 -31.79 45.86 -47.19
C ALA A 512 -32.13 47.38 -47.11
N LYS A 513 -31.11 48.25 -47.12
CA LYS A 513 -31.29 49.71 -47.09
C LYS A 513 -31.82 50.26 -48.42
N ALA A 514 -31.51 49.61 -49.54
CA ALA A 514 -32.09 49.93 -50.85
C ALA A 514 -33.56 49.52 -50.94
N ALA A 515 -33.94 48.33 -50.45
CA ALA A 515 -35.34 47.90 -50.40
C ALA A 515 -36.20 48.71 -49.41
N ALA A 516 -35.66 49.10 -48.25
CA ALA A 516 -36.36 49.98 -47.33
C ALA A 516 -36.71 51.35 -47.96
N LYS A 517 -35.93 51.79 -48.96
CA LYS A 517 -36.21 53.02 -49.73
C LYS A 517 -37.19 52.81 -50.89
N GLN A 518 -37.37 51.59 -51.38
CA GLN A 518 -38.35 51.27 -52.44
C GLN A 518 -39.70 50.76 -51.89
N GLY A 519 -39.75 50.25 -50.65
CA GLY A 519 -40.94 49.69 -50.01
C GLY A 519 -41.92 50.68 -49.36
N LEU A 520 -41.60 51.98 -49.34
CA LEU A 520 -42.54 53.03 -48.91
C LEU A 520 -43.31 53.56 -50.13
N GLY A 521 -44.47 52.96 -50.38
CA GLY A 521 -45.32 53.29 -51.51
C GLY A 521 -45.95 54.70 -51.45
N LYS A 522 -45.84 55.37 -52.60
CA LYS A 522 -46.76 56.34 -53.22
C LYS A 522 -46.67 57.84 -52.83
N ALA A 523 -46.50 58.62 -53.91
CA ALA A 523 -46.82 60.04 -54.13
C ALA A 523 -45.77 61.10 -53.79
N GLY A 524 -45.12 61.63 -54.84
CA GLY A 524 -45.00 63.08 -55.02
C GLY A 524 -43.72 63.77 -54.54
N ALA A 525 -42.89 64.14 -55.54
CA ALA A 525 -42.07 65.35 -55.61
C ALA A 525 -40.72 65.45 -54.85
N ALA A 526 -39.70 65.69 -55.69
CA ALA A 526 -38.64 66.70 -55.56
C ALA A 526 -37.46 66.48 -54.59
N VAL A 527 -36.30 66.22 -55.22
CA VAL A 527 -35.04 66.98 -55.12
C VAL A 527 -34.61 67.47 -53.74
N ALA A 528 -33.51 66.92 -53.24
CA ALA A 528 -32.44 67.71 -52.60
C ALA A 528 -31.13 66.90 -52.59
N GLY A 529 -30.17 67.35 -53.40
CA GLY A 529 -28.79 66.86 -53.37
C GLY A 529 -27.92 67.66 -52.38
N ALA A 530 -26.72 67.10 -52.20
CA ALA A 530 -25.49 67.70 -51.68
C ALA A 530 -25.28 67.84 -50.16
N ALA A 531 -24.22 67.13 -49.74
CA ALA A 531 -23.13 67.58 -48.89
C ALA A 531 -23.38 67.82 -47.38
N VAL A 532 -22.85 66.90 -46.57
CA VAL A 532 -22.05 67.27 -45.38
C VAL A 532 -20.82 66.36 -45.36
N GLY A 533 -19.63 66.96 -45.35
CA GLY A 533 -18.34 66.26 -45.30
C GLY A 533 -17.50 66.67 -44.08
N SER A 534 -16.70 65.69 -43.61
CA SER A 534 -15.44 65.75 -42.84
C SER A 534 -15.48 66.37 -41.42
N VAL A 535 -14.80 65.83 -40.39
CA VAL A 535 -13.33 65.87 -40.18
C VAL A 535 -12.88 64.85 -39.08
N VAL A 536 -12.01 63.87 -39.45
CA VAL A 536 -10.78 63.30 -38.74
C VAL A 536 -10.89 62.23 -37.60
N PRO A 537 -9.97 61.22 -37.45
CA PRO A 537 -9.21 60.38 -38.42
C PRO A 537 -9.09 58.86 -38.06
N GLY A 538 -8.78 57.98 -39.03
CA GLY A 538 -8.16 56.66 -38.74
C GLY A 538 -8.58 55.50 -39.65
N ILE A 539 -7.85 55.36 -40.77
CA ILE A 539 -7.75 54.18 -41.66
C ILE A 539 -9.00 53.86 -42.51
N GLY A 540 -8.96 54.23 -43.79
CA GLY A 540 -9.75 53.56 -44.84
C GLY A 540 -10.42 54.40 -45.93
N THR A 541 -10.14 55.69 -46.07
CA THR A 541 -10.71 56.53 -47.14
C THR A 541 -9.90 56.40 -48.43
N ALA A 542 -10.24 55.43 -49.28
CA ALA A 542 -9.75 55.39 -50.68
C ALA A 542 -10.74 54.83 -51.72
N ALA A 543 -11.97 54.43 -51.32
CA ALA A 543 -13.00 53.97 -52.26
C ALA A 543 -14.27 54.85 -52.26
N GLY A 544 -14.23 56.02 -51.61
CA GLY A 544 -15.43 56.82 -51.32
C GLY A 544 -15.69 58.04 -52.22
N ALA A 545 -14.92 58.29 -53.28
CA ALA A 545 -14.95 59.60 -53.95
C ALA A 545 -15.07 59.60 -55.50
N VAL A 546 -15.28 58.47 -56.19
CA VAL A 546 -15.35 58.47 -57.67
C VAL A 546 -16.63 57.85 -58.26
N ALA A 547 -17.60 57.44 -57.45
CA ALA A 547 -18.92 56.98 -57.93
C ALA A 547 -20.04 58.04 -57.85
N GLY A 548 -19.68 59.33 -57.84
CA GLY A 548 -20.63 60.43 -57.62
C GLY A 548 -21.07 61.20 -58.87
N ALA A 549 -20.58 60.87 -60.06
CA ALA A 549 -20.78 61.72 -61.24
C ALA A 549 -20.86 60.95 -62.56
N VAL A 550 -21.70 59.92 -62.66
CA VAL A 550 -22.23 59.47 -63.97
C VAL A 550 -23.68 59.00 -63.78
N ALA A 551 -24.53 59.36 -64.73
CA ALA A 551 -25.90 58.90 -64.98
C ALA A 551 -27.06 59.71 -64.36
N GLY A 552 -27.32 60.87 -64.95
CA GLY A 552 -28.68 61.39 -65.12
C GLY A 552 -29.28 60.87 -66.42
N ALA A 553 -30.27 59.97 -66.30
CA ALA A 553 -31.28 59.52 -67.27
C ALA A 553 -30.89 59.27 -68.75
N LEU A 554 -30.90 58.00 -69.18
CA LEU A 554 -31.44 57.52 -70.48
C LEU A 554 -31.44 55.96 -70.51
N LEU A 555 -32.41 55.40 -71.24
CA LEU A 555 -32.85 53.98 -71.26
C LEU A 555 -31.83 52.98 -71.88
N GLY A 556 -31.80 51.75 -71.34
CA GLY A 556 -31.51 50.52 -72.10
C GLY A 556 -30.26 49.72 -71.72
N VAL A 557 -30.46 48.62 -70.96
CA VAL A 557 -29.70 47.34 -70.84
C VAL A 557 -28.15 47.37 -70.64
N GLY A 558 -27.47 48.50 -70.79
CA GLY A 558 -26.00 48.63 -70.64
C GLY A 558 -25.53 49.24 -69.32
N ILE A 559 -26.44 49.76 -68.48
CA ILE A 559 -26.11 50.42 -67.20
C ILE A 559 -25.94 49.40 -66.06
N ASP A 560 -26.76 48.35 -66.07
CA ASP A 560 -26.70 47.28 -65.05
C ASP A 560 -25.34 46.56 -65.09
N TRP A 561 -24.76 46.40 -66.29
CA TRP A 561 -23.42 45.83 -66.45
C TRP A 561 -22.32 46.71 -65.83
N ALA A 562 -22.39 48.04 -65.98
CA ALA A 562 -21.38 48.95 -65.44
C ALA A 562 -21.45 49.07 -63.90
N ALA A 563 -22.66 49.04 -63.33
CA ALA A 563 -22.86 49.02 -61.88
C ALA A 563 -22.43 47.68 -61.26
N LEU A 564 -22.78 46.55 -61.89
CA LEU A 564 -22.31 45.22 -61.52
C LEU A 564 -20.79 45.10 -61.62
N TYR A 565 -20.19 45.59 -62.70
CA TYR A 565 -18.73 45.55 -62.91
C TYR A 565 -17.99 46.41 -61.88
N ALA A 566 -18.56 47.56 -61.47
CA ALA A 566 -18.02 48.40 -60.41
C ALA A 566 -18.17 47.76 -59.01
N GLU A 567 -19.31 47.11 -58.71
CA GLU A 567 -19.50 46.35 -57.47
C GLU A 567 -18.53 45.17 -57.40
N GLU A 568 -18.35 44.45 -58.51
CA GLU A 568 -17.43 43.32 -58.65
C GLU A 568 -15.98 43.74 -58.40
N LEU A 569 -15.50 44.79 -59.07
CA LEU A 569 -14.14 45.33 -58.89
C LEU A 569 -13.83 45.79 -57.46
N LEU A 570 -14.85 46.21 -56.70
CA LEU A 570 -14.67 46.74 -55.34
C LEU A 570 -14.89 45.72 -54.23
N THR A 571 -15.70 44.68 -54.46
CA THR A 571 -16.19 43.80 -53.38
C THR A 571 -15.95 42.31 -53.61
N ARG A 572 -15.64 41.88 -54.84
CA ARG A 572 -15.44 40.45 -55.17
C ARG A 572 -14.29 39.84 -54.36
N ASP A 573 -13.16 40.53 -54.28
CA ASP A 573 -11.98 40.02 -53.55
C ASP A 573 -12.23 39.91 -52.05
N ALA A 574 -12.91 40.89 -51.45
CA ALA A 574 -13.26 40.86 -50.03
C ALA A 574 -14.27 39.74 -49.69
N MET A 575 -15.27 39.50 -50.55
CA MET A 575 -16.22 38.39 -50.37
C MET A 575 -15.56 37.03 -50.61
N ARG A 576 -14.67 36.93 -51.60
CA ARG A 576 -13.85 35.74 -51.85
C ARG A 576 -13.01 35.39 -50.63
N GLU A 577 -12.32 36.38 -50.07
CA GLU A 577 -11.49 36.20 -48.88
C GLU A 577 -12.30 35.73 -47.67
N ASP A 578 -13.46 36.35 -47.40
CA ASP A 578 -14.33 35.95 -46.29
C ASP A 578 -14.91 34.52 -46.47
N LEU A 579 -15.29 34.14 -47.70
CA LEU A 579 -15.79 32.80 -48.03
C LEU A 579 -14.71 31.73 -47.91
N CYS A 580 -13.53 31.95 -48.51
CA CYS A 580 -12.39 31.06 -48.37
C CYS A 580 -11.91 30.95 -46.92
N THR A 581 -12.00 32.03 -46.13
CA THR A 581 -11.65 32.01 -44.70
C THR A 581 -12.61 31.15 -43.91
N ALA A 582 -13.93 31.29 -44.11
CA ALA A 582 -14.93 30.43 -43.45
C ALA A 582 -14.75 28.95 -43.82
N LEU A 583 -14.36 28.66 -45.07
CA LEU A 583 -14.06 27.32 -45.54
C LEU A 583 -12.82 26.73 -44.86
N LYS A 584 -11.72 27.48 -44.82
CA LYS A 584 -10.46 27.09 -44.16
C LYS A 584 -10.65 26.86 -42.67
N GLU A 585 -11.36 27.75 -41.97
CA GLU A 585 -11.69 27.59 -40.55
C GLU A 585 -12.44 26.27 -40.31
N GLN A 586 -13.37 25.90 -41.20
CA GLN A 586 -14.13 24.66 -41.07
C GLN A 586 -13.29 23.41 -41.39
N LEU A 587 -12.48 23.45 -42.45
CA LEU A 587 -11.58 22.35 -42.80
C LEU A 587 -10.48 22.14 -41.74
N GLN A 588 -9.98 23.23 -41.14
CA GLN A 588 -9.02 23.18 -40.04
C GLN A 588 -9.63 22.59 -38.77
N ALA A 589 -10.90 22.91 -38.46
CA ALA A 589 -11.61 22.25 -37.37
C ALA A 589 -11.73 20.74 -37.61
N VAL A 590 -12.02 20.33 -38.85
CA VAL A 590 -12.09 18.90 -39.21
C VAL A 590 -10.71 18.24 -39.17
N SER A 591 -9.64 18.91 -39.63
CA SER A 591 -8.28 18.36 -39.61
C SER A 591 -7.73 18.16 -38.20
N GLN A 592 -7.95 19.12 -37.30
CA GLN A 592 -7.55 19.04 -35.89
C GLN A 592 -8.23 17.89 -35.17
N VAL A 593 -9.52 17.66 -35.47
CA VAL A 593 -10.28 16.59 -34.85
C VAL A 593 -9.84 15.20 -35.35
N MET A 594 -9.44 15.10 -36.61
CA MET A 594 -8.87 13.87 -37.18
C MET A 594 -7.41 13.61 -36.78
N GLY A 595 -6.75 14.56 -36.12
CA GLY A 595 -5.33 14.46 -35.78
C GLY A 595 -4.42 14.51 -37.01
N CYS A 596 -4.83 15.22 -38.05
CA CYS A 596 -3.97 15.47 -39.21
C CYS A 596 -2.83 16.45 -38.84
N PRO A 597 -1.62 16.26 -39.40
CA PRO A 597 -0.47 17.13 -39.15
C PRO A 597 -0.65 18.55 -39.69
#